data_AF-A0A7J8CPR7-F1
#
_entry.id   AF-A0A7J8CPR7-F1
#
_cell.length_a   1.000
_cell.length_b   1.000
_cell.length_c   1.000
_cell.angle_alpha   90.00
_cell.angle_beta   90.00
_cell.angle_gamma   90.00
#
_symmetry.space_group_name_H-M   'P 1'
#
loop_
_entity.id
_entity.type
_entity.pdbx_description
1 polymer ?
#
loop_
_entity_poly.entity_id
_entity_poly.type
_entity_poly.pdbx_seq_one_letter_code
_entity_poly.pdbx_strand_id
1 'polypeptide(L)'
;MLAVFRKMTASCVTRTIPPRRRESPFSSWSFVGILLVAPMLLLPSTTDACDAPPRFNTMKIKGNPPTSYNPGDKVEYECRLGFRIIVPPLPTSTVCQADNTWTPTLQEACTRKSCPQPPDPINGQKEGSFEYGSELRFSCNEGYYLLGSPVLRCEISSGNTVAWNDEPPRCEKILCQPPKQIANGTYSNSHKDTFEYSEVVTYSCNPSSGPDKYSLIGESKLICIGQNKWSSDPPECKVVRCPYLTLTNGVLVSGFANKYYYKAEVELACNQGFSLEGSRTIVCGANGTWEPAIPKCVPGHPTPTGEPPSTALGAGMIILIVICVLGGCSLVIFIIFVFLKKKKKGLQEN
;
A
#
# COMPACT_ATOMS: atom_id res chain seq x y z
N MET A 1 -32.64 -14.56 6.97
CA MET A 1 -31.97 -15.79 6.49
C MET A 1 -30.69 -15.98 7.30
N LEU A 2 -30.64 -17.03 8.11
CA LEU A 2 -29.57 -17.30 9.08
C LEU A 2 -28.29 -17.79 8.40
N ALA A 3 -27.14 -17.30 8.88
CA ALA A 3 -25.81 -17.84 8.59
C ALA A 3 -25.50 -19.01 9.54
N VAL A 4 -25.03 -20.14 9.00
CA VAL A 4 -24.57 -21.31 9.77
C VAL A 4 -23.08 -21.50 9.53
N PHE A 5 -22.29 -21.29 10.57
CA PHE A 5 -20.87 -21.67 10.65
C PHE A 5 -20.74 -23.19 10.84
N ARG A 6 -19.92 -23.86 10.01
CA ARG A 6 -19.50 -25.25 10.23
C ARG A 6 -17.98 -25.31 10.39
N LYS A 7 -17.55 -25.70 11.59
CA LYS A 7 -16.16 -26.00 11.99
C LYS A 7 -15.65 -27.23 11.23
N MET A 8 -14.40 -27.19 10.76
CA MET A 8 -13.63 -28.39 10.38
C MET A 8 -12.45 -28.53 11.34
N THR A 9 -12.41 -29.66 12.06
CA THR A 9 -11.32 -30.07 12.96
C THR A 9 -10.42 -31.09 12.26
N ALA A 10 -9.12 -30.89 12.36
CA ALA A 10 -8.07 -31.80 11.90
C ALA A 10 -8.05 -33.12 12.69
N SER A 11 -7.65 -34.21 12.04
CA SER A 11 -7.29 -35.46 12.74
C SER A 11 -5.98 -35.99 12.19
N CYS A 12 -4.99 -36.10 13.07
CA CYS A 12 -3.64 -36.59 12.85
C CYS A 12 -3.55 -37.98 13.50
N VAL A 13 -3.07 -39.00 12.79
CA VAL A 13 -2.88 -40.35 13.33
C VAL A 13 -1.38 -40.63 13.41
N THR A 14 -0.86 -40.62 14.63
CA THR A 14 0.46 -41.12 15.02
C THR A 14 0.38 -42.61 15.34
N ARG A 15 1.34 -43.41 14.84
CA ARG A 15 1.43 -44.84 15.15
C ARG A 15 2.63 -45.10 16.07
N THR A 16 2.32 -45.63 17.24
CA THR A 16 3.19 -45.89 18.40
C THR A 16 3.92 -47.23 18.32
N ILE A 17 5.11 -47.28 18.92
CA ILE A 17 6.01 -48.43 19.10
C ILE A 17 5.64 -49.17 20.41
N PRO A 18 5.71 -50.52 20.45
CA PRO A 18 5.95 -51.26 21.71
C PRO A 18 7.09 -52.30 21.60
N PRO A 19 7.56 -52.89 22.73
CA PRO A 19 8.98 -53.02 23.03
C PRO A 19 9.56 -54.46 23.12
N ARG A 20 10.88 -54.47 23.38
CA ARG A 20 11.86 -55.54 23.61
C ARG A 20 11.55 -56.48 24.81
N ARG A 21 11.92 -57.77 24.69
CA ARG A 21 12.27 -58.75 25.76
C ARG A 21 12.81 -60.03 25.09
N ARG A 22 13.64 -60.93 25.65
CA ARG A 22 14.75 -61.01 26.62
C ARG A 22 15.30 -62.46 26.48
N GLU A 23 16.54 -62.67 26.89
CA GLU A 23 17.44 -63.83 26.67
C GLU A 23 17.00 -65.24 27.16
N SER A 24 17.50 -66.27 26.43
CA SER A 24 18.05 -67.60 26.84
C SER A 24 17.09 -68.68 27.45
N PRO A 25 17.45 -69.99 27.56
CA PRO A 25 18.79 -70.61 27.47
C PRO A 25 18.94 -72.04 26.85
N PHE A 26 20.19 -72.54 26.80
CA PHE A 26 20.71 -73.94 26.75
C PHE A 26 20.08 -75.00 25.80
N SER A 27 20.89 -75.61 24.93
CA SER A 27 21.35 -76.99 25.13
C SER A 27 22.48 -77.36 24.15
N SER A 28 23.54 -77.95 24.71
CA SER A 28 24.61 -78.64 23.99
C SER A 28 24.05 -79.85 23.25
N TRP A 29 24.67 -80.24 22.13
CA TRP A 29 25.19 -81.60 21.89
C TRP A 29 26.33 -81.53 20.88
N SER A 30 27.41 -82.21 21.21
CA SER A 30 28.62 -82.37 20.42
C SER A 30 28.35 -83.29 19.22
N PHE A 31 28.71 -82.87 18.01
CA PHE A 31 29.08 -83.81 16.96
C PHE A 31 30.31 -83.31 16.20
N VAL A 32 31.26 -84.25 16.15
CA VAL A 32 32.55 -84.25 15.49
C VAL A 32 32.38 -84.14 13.98
N GLY A 33 33.27 -83.40 13.32
CA GLY A 33 33.80 -83.83 12.03
C GLY A 33 33.49 -82.94 10.83
N ILE A 34 34.60 -82.63 10.15
CA ILE A 34 34.75 -82.30 8.73
C ILE A 34 34.67 -80.80 8.39
N LEU A 35 35.87 -80.19 8.35
CA LEU A 35 36.18 -79.03 7.52
C LEU A 35 35.90 -79.40 6.05
N LEU A 36 34.70 -79.10 5.57
CA LEU A 36 34.48 -78.89 4.13
C LEU A 36 34.60 -77.40 3.88
N VAL A 37 35.74 -77.01 3.32
CA VAL A 37 35.92 -75.72 2.67
C VAL A 37 35.02 -75.76 1.44
N ALA A 38 33.74 -75.40 1.62
CA ALA A 38 32.87 -75.14 0.49
C ALA A 38 33.48 -73.93 -0.23
N PRO A 39 33.86 -74.04 -1.51
CA PRO A 39 34.19 -72.85 -2.26
C PRO A 39 32.91 -72.03 -2.28
N MET A 40 32.91 -70.86 -1.62
CA MET A 40 32.02 -69.78 -2.01
C MET A 40 32.33 -69.55 -3.49
N LEU A 41 31.59 -70.25 -4.35
CA LEU A 41 31.26 -69.72 -5.65
C LEU A 41 30.58 -68.40 -5.32
N LEU A 42 31.37 -67.32 -5.43
CA LEU A 42 30.85 -65.99 -5.63
C LEU A 42 29.96 -66.12 -6.87
N LEU A 43 28.67 -66.41 -6.64
CA LEU A 43 27.66 -66.04 -7.60
C LEU A 43 27.94 -64.57 -7.86
N PRO A 44 28.18 -64.15 -9.11
CA PRO A 44 28.33 -62.75 -9.40
C PRO A 44 27.04 -62.13 -8.87
N SER A 45 27.16 -61.34 -7.80
CA SER A 45 26.13 -60.38 -7.45
C SER A 45 25.82 -59.70 -8.77
N THR A 46 24.58 -59.76 -9.23
CA THR A 46 24.10 -58.90 -10.29
C THR A 46 24.35 -57.49 -9.78
N THR A 47 25.53 -56.95 -10.10
CA THR A 47 25.91 -55.60 -9.75
C THR A 47 25.08 -54.76 -10.68
N ASP A 48 23.91 -54.39 -10.18
CA ASP A 48 23.02 -53.46 -10.81
C ASP A 48 23.87 -52.27 -11.29
N ALA A 49 23.91 -52.11 -12.61
CA ALA A 49 23.50 -50.89 -13.30
C ALA A 49 23.77 -49.53 -12.62
N CYS A 50 24.15 -48.52 -13.41
CA CYS A 50 24.21 -47.14 -12.93
C CYS A 50 22.91 -46.71 -12.24
N ASP A 51 23.05 -45.89 -11.19
CA ASP A 51 21.92 -45.22 -10.55
C ASP A 51 21.13 -44.36 -11.54
N ALA A 52 19.92 -43.96 -11.14
CA ALA A 52 19.08 -43.08 -11.95
C ALA A 52 19.86 -41.82 -12.40
N PRO A 53 19.78 -41.45 -13.69
CA PRO A 53 20.57 -40.35 -14.23
C PRO A 53 20.17 -39.00 -13.62
N PRO A 54 21.05 -37.97 -13.68
CA PRO A 54 20.83 -36.68 -13.04
C PRO A 54 19.49 -36.01 -13.42
N ARG A 55 18.85 -35.35 -12.46
CA ARG A 55 17.60 -34.61 -12.69
C ARG A 55 17.87 -33.11 -12.79
N PHE A 56 17.19 -32.46 -13.73
CA PHE A 56 17.34 -31.04 -14.01
C PHE A 56 15.98 -30.33 -14.03
N ASN A 57 16.02 -29.03 -13.73
CA ASN A 57 14.84 -28.17 -13.74
C ASN A 57 14.48 -27.74 -15.16
N THR A 58 15.48 -27.49 -16.01
CA THR A 58 15.27 -26.92 -17.35
C THR A 58 15.24 -27.96 -18.48
N MET A 59 15.77 -29.16 -18.23
CA MET A 59 15.80 -30.27 -19.18
C MET A 59 15.18 -31.55 -18.59
N LYS A 60 14.81 -32.47 -19.46
CA LYS A 60 14.24 -33.79 -19.14
C LYS A 60 14.87 -34.85 -20.05
N ILE A 61 14.80 -36.11 -19.65
CA ILE A 61 15.24 -37.23 -20.49
C ILE A 61 14.35 -37.28 -21.74
N LYS A 62 14.97 -37.47 -22.89
CA LYS A 62 14.30 -37.57 -24.19
C LYS A 62 13.63 -38.95 -24.31
N GLY A 63 12.34 -38.97 -24.58
CA GLY A 63 11.56 -40.21 -24.66
C GLY A 63 11.23 -40.81 -23.29
N ASN A 64 10.95 -42.12 -23.26
CA ASN A 64 10.62 -42.84 -22.04
C ASN A 64 11.89 -43.45 -21.43
N PRO A 65 12.25 -43.12 -20.18
CA PRO A 65 13.43 -43.67 -19.53
C PRO A 65 13.25 -45.17 -19.25
N PRO A 66 14.28 -46.01 -19.45
CA PRO A 66 14.26 -47.42 -19.07
C PRO A 66 14.25 -47.57 -17.55
N THR A 67 13.88 -48.76 -17.07
CA THR A 67 13.78 -49.06 -15.62
C THR A 67 15.12 -49.37 -14.95
N SER A 68 16.17 -49.66 -15.74
CA SER A 68 17.55 -49.91 -15.28
C SER A 68 18.55 -49.46 -16.35
N TYR A 69 19.80 -49.19 -15.97
CA TYR A 69 20.84 -48.62 -16.84
C TYR A 69 22.16 -49.41 -16.77
N ASN A 70 22.51 -50.14 -17.82
CA ASN A 70 23.75 -50.92 -17.86
C ASN A 70 24.95 -50.08 -18.36
N PRO A 71 26.19 -50.46 -18.00
CA PRO A 71 27.38 -49.87 -18.59
C PRO A 71 27.33 -49.87 -20.13
N GLY A 72 27.52 -48.69 -20.73
CA GLY A 72 27.36 -48.42 -22.16
C GLY A 72 26.04 -47.74 -22.53
N ASP A 73 25.03 -47.75 -21.65
CA ASP A 73 23.75 -47.08 -21.93
C ASP A 73 23.92 -45.56 -21.98
N LYS A 74 23.39 -44.95 -23.04
CA LYS A 74 23.42 -43.50 -23.28
C LYS A 74 22.07 -42.89 -22.96
N VAL A 75 22.07 -41.84 -22.14
CA VAL A 75 20.91 -41.01 -21.85
C VAL A 75 21.07 -39.65 -22.52
N GLU A 76 20.09 -39.29 -23.36
CA GLU A 76 20.00 -37.98 -23.99
C GLU A 76 18.92 -37.12 -23.33
N TYR A 77 19.23 -35.85 -23.12
CA TYR A 77 18.32 -34.87 -22.56
C TYR A 77 17.82 -33.90 -23.63
N GLU A 78 16.57 -33.47 -23.46
CA GLU A 78 15.96 -32.39 -24.23
C GLU A 78 15.44 -31.30 -23.29
N CYS A 79 15.42 -30.05 -23.76
CA CYS A 79 14.86 -28.96 -22.96
C CYS A 79 13.37 -29.17 -22.70
N ARG A 80 12.91 -28.76 -21.52
CA ARG A 80 11.48 -28.71 -21.21
C ARG A 80 10.80 -27.63 -22.05
N LEU A 81 9.46 -27.68 -22.10
CA LEU A 81 8.68 -26.65 -22.80
C LEU A 81 8.92 -25.29 -22.18
N GLY A 82 9.07 -24.26 -23.02
CA GLY A 82 9.43 -22.90 -22.58
C GLY A 82 10.93 -22.68 -22.34
N PHE A 83 11.77 -23.70 -22.57
CA PHE A 83 13.23 -23.61 -22.49
C PHE A 83 13.89 -23.85 -23.86
N ARG A 84 15.10 -23.32 -24.02
CA ARG A 84 15.96 -23.48 -25.21
C ARG A 84 17.38 -23.83 -24.79
N ILE A 85 18.13 -24.47 -25.69
CA ILE A 85 19.54 -24.81 -25.47
C ILE A 85 20.36 -23.51 -25.31
N ILE A 86 21.26 -23.49 -24.33
CA ILE A 86 22.22 -22.40 -24.12
C ILE A 86 23.22 -22.40 -25.29
N VAL A 87 23.58 -21.22 -25.78
CA VAL A 87 24.58 -21.07 -26.86
C VAL A 87 25.81 -20.37 -26.28
N PRO A 88 27.02 -20.95 -26.35
CA PRO A 88 27.38 -22.22 -27.01
C PRO A 88 26.82 -23.47 -26.29
N PRO A 89 26.52 -24.56 -27.03
CA PRO A 89 25.85 -25.74 -26.49
C PRO A 89 26.74 -26.47 -25.48
N LEU A 90 26.16 -26.73 -24.31
CA LEU A 90 26.74 -27.61 -23.29
C LEU A 90 26.39 -29.08 -23.58
N PRO A 91 27.11 -30.06 -23.00
CA PRO A 91 26.77 -31.47 -23.16
C PRO A 91 25.33 -31.76 -22.71
N THR A 92 24.56 -32.45 -23.54
CA THR A 92 23.16 -32.87 -23.24
C THR A 92 23.00 -34.39 -23.19
N SER A 93 24.11 -35.15 -23.24
CA SER A 93 24.08 -36.60 -23.16
C SER A 93 25.18 -37.13 -22.27
N THR A 94 24.87 -38.18 -21.52
CA THR A 94 25.81 -38.86 -20.63
C THR A 94 25.69 -40.37 -20.79
N VAL A 95 26.78 -41.08 -20.51
CA VAL A 95 26.91 -42.53 -20.70
C VAL A 95 27.22 -43.18 -19.36
N CYS A 96 26.51 -44.27 -19.06
CA CYS A 96 26.79 -45.10 -17.89
C CYS A 96 28.11 -45.84 -18.09
N GLN A 97 29.06 -45.63 -17.19
CA GLN A 97 30.39 -46.27 -17.24
C GLN A 97 30.42 -47.55 -16.40
N ALA A 98 31.47 -48.36 -16.61
CA ALA A 98 31.68 -49.61 -15.87
C ALA A 98 31.99 -49.41 -14.37
N ASP A 99 32.32 -48.17 -13.96
CA ASP A 99 32.49 -47.76 -12.57
C ASP A 99 31.17 -47.26 -11.93
N ASN A 100 30.03 -47.51 -12.60
CA ASN A 100 28.69 -47.10 -12.21
C ASN A 100 28.49 -45.57 -12.14
N THR A 101 29.34 -44.79 -12.83
CA THR A 101 29.20 -43.33 -12.92
C THR A 101 28.67 -42.86 -14.27
N TRP A 102 28.02 -41.70 -14.27
CA TRP A 102 27.55 -41.02 -15.49
C TRP A 102 28.60 -40.03 -15.99
N THR A 103 29.13 -40.26 -17.20
CA THR A 103 30.13 -39.36 -17.81
C THR A 103 29.75 -38.90 -19.23
N PRO A 104 29.99 -37.61 -19.57
CA PRO A 104 30.45 -36.54 -18.68
C PRO A 104 29.39 -36.17 -17.64
N THR A 105 29.83 -35.59 -16.53
CA THR A 105 28.93 -35.01 -15.54
C THR A 105 28.19 -33.83 -16.16
N LEU A 106 26.86 -33.91 -16.22
CA LEU A 106 26.03 -32.90 -16.88
C LEU A 106 25.71 -31.73 -15.94
N GLN A 107 25.48 -30.57 -16.54
CA GLN A 107 24.97 -29.35 -15.88
C GLN A 107 23.75 -28.81 -16.64
N GLU A 108 23.10 -27.77 -16.11
CA GLU A 108 21.97 -27.13 -16.79
C GLU A 108 22.40 -26.53 -18.14
N ALA A 109 21.94 -27.15 -19.23
CA ALA A 109 22.26 -26.81 -20.62
C ALA A 109 21.11 -26.06 -21.33
N CYS A 110 19.99 -25.82 -20.63
CA CYS A 110 18.86 -25.07 -21.17
C CYS A 110 18.57 -23.82 -20.32
N THR A 111 18.10 -22.77 -20.99
CA THR A 111 17.67 -21.52 -20.36
C THR A 111 16.25 -21.16 -20.81
N ARG A 112 15.57 -20.28 -20.07
CA ARG A 112 14.21 -19.84 -20.41
C ARG A 112 14.21 -19.21 -21.81
N LYS A 113 13.14 -19.48 -22.56
CA LYS A 113 12.82 -18.70 -23.76
C LYS A 113 12.32 -17.32 -23.34
N SER A 114 12.43 -16.36 -24.24
CA SER A 114 11.92 -15.01 -24.03
C SER A 114 10.77 -14.75 -24.99
N CYS A 115 9.68 -14.18 -24.48
CA CYS A 115 8.60 -13.63 -25.27
C CYS A 115 9.10 -12.45 -26.12
N PRO A 116 8.41 -12.15 -27.24
CA PRO A 116 8.75 -10.99 -28.07
C PRO A 116 8.76 -9.71 -27.24
N GLN A 117 9.78 -8.88 -27.35
CA GLN A 117 9.85 -7.62 -26.63
C GLN A 117 8.78 -6.66 -27.17
N PRO A 118 7.79 -6.23 -26.37
CA PRO A 118 6.82 -5.24 -26.81
C PRO A 118 7.51 -3.91 -27.11
N PRO A 119 6.94 -3.05 -27.99
CA PRO A 119 7.41 -1.68 -28.15
C PRO A 119 7.35 -0.90 -26.83
N ASP A 120 8.09 0.19 -26.73
CA ASP A 120 8.01 1.06 -25.55
C ASP A 120 6.66 1.81 -25.55
N PRO A 121 5.93 1.79 -24.42
CA PRO A 121 4.61 2.42 -24.34
C PRO A 121 4.72 3.93 -24.45
N ILE A 122 3.98 4.53 -25.39
CA ILE A 122 3.87 6.00 -25.51
C ILE A 122 3.09 6.53 -24.30
N ASN A 123 3.64 7.54 -23.61
CA ASN A 123 3.07 8.09 -22.37
C ASN A 123 2.86 7.04 -21.27
N GLY A 124 3.73 6.03 -21.21
CA GLY A 124 3.72 5.05 -20.15
C GLY A 124 5.09 4.45 -19.90
N GLN A 125 5.11 3.45 -19.05
CA GLN A 125 6.30 2.71 -18.64
C GLN A 125 5.95 1.22 -18.59
N LYS A 126 6.96 0.37 -18.77
CA LYS A 126 6.85 -1.07 -18.58
C LYS A 126 7.99 -1.56 -17.70
N GLU A 127 7.68 -2.45 -16.77
CA GLU A 127 8.64 -3.01 -15.81
C GLU A 127 8.44 -4.52 -15.70
N GLY A 128 9.53 -5.27 -15.76
CA GLY A 128 9.51 -6.73 -15.62
C GLY A 128 10.55 -7.43 -16.49
N SER A 129 10.33 -8.73 -16.69
CA SER A 129 11.16 -9.59 -17.53
C SER A 129 10.37 -10.08 -18.73
N PHE A 130 11.07 -10.52 -19.76
CA PHE A 130 10.50 -11.12 -20.98
C PHE A 130 10.59 -12.65 -20.96
N GLU A 131 11.12 -13.26 -19.90
CA GLU A 131 11.37 -14.70 -19.84
C GLU A 131 10.11 -15.51 -19.58
N TYR A 132 10.09 -16.76 -20.05
CA TYR A 132 8.99 -17.69 -19.81
C TYR A 132 8.63 -17.77 -18.32
N GLY A 133 7.34 -17.58 -18.02
CA GLY A 133 6.80 -17.56 -16.66
C GLY A 133 6.90 -16.23 -15.92
N SER A 134 7.50 -15.19 -16.52
CA SER A 134 7.54 -13.85 -15.93
C SER A 134 6.29 -13.02 -16.24
N GLU A 135 6.14 -11.95 -15.46
CA GLU A 135 5.14 -10.90 -15.67
C GLU A 135 5.81 -9.61 -16.15
N LEU A 136 5.15 -8.92 -17.07
CA LEU A 136 5.51 -7.58 -17.55
C LEU A 136 4.37 -6.62 -17.21
N ARG A 137 4.63 -5.66 -16.33
CA ARG A 137 3.65 -4.69 -15.84
C ARG A 137 3.76 -3.39 -16.60
N PHE A 138 2.62 -2.79 -16.93
CA PHE A 138 2.50 -1.51 -17.60
C PHE A 138 1.84 -0.48 -16.69
N SER A 139 2.30 0.77 -16.80
CA SER A 139 1.72 1.93 -16.11
C SER A 139 1.72 3.14 -17.03
N CYS A 140 0.70 3.98 -16.94
CA CYS A 140 0.66 5.23 -17.71
C CYS A 140 1.25 6.39 -16.91
N ASN A 141 1.83 7.35 -17.63
CA ASN A 141 2.31 8.60 -17.06
C ASN A 141 1.13 9.43 -16.54
N GLU A 142 1.43 10.42 -15.69
CA GLU A 142 0.42 11.34 -15.19
C GLU A 142 -0.33 12.04 -16.34
N GLY A 143 -1.65 12.17 -16.19
CA GLY A 143 -2.54 12.69 -17.23
C GLY A 143 -2.97 11.66 -18.28
N TYR A 144 -2.59 10.40 -18.12
CA TYR A 144 -3.00 9.29 -19.00
C TYR A 144 -3.61 8.15 -18.21
N TYR A 145 -4.53 7.42 -18.83
CA TYR A 145 -5.17 6.23 -18.27
C TYR A 145 -4.88 5.00 -19.13
N LEU A 146 -4.82 3.83 -18.49
CA LEU A 146 -4.45 2.56 -19.13
C LEU A 146 -5.68 1.88 -19.74
N LEU A 147 -5.60 1.53 -21.02
CA LEU A 147 -6.57 0.72 -21.73
C LEU A 147 -5.98 -0.62 -22.13
N GLY A 148 -6.58 -1.70 -21.66
CA GLY A 148 -6.12 -3.08 -21.85
C GLY A 148 -5.66 -3.72 -20.54
N SER A 149 -4.92 -4.83 -20.63
CA SER A 149 -4.39 -5.49 -19.44
C SER A 149 -3.16 -4.75 -18.89
N PRO A 150 -3.13 -4.38 -17.60
CA PRO A 150 -1.95 -3.75 -17.00
C PRO A 150 -0.78 -4.73 -16.79
N VAL A 151 -1.00 -6.03 -16.98
CA VAL A 151 0.01 -7.07 -16.79
C VAL A 151 -0.09 -8.10 -17.90
N LEU A 152 1.03 -8.38 -18.56
CA LEU A 152 1.18 -9.49 -19.50
C LEU A 152 1.99 -10.61 -18.84
N ARG A 153 1.63 -11.87 -19.16
CA ARG A 153 2.29 -13.09 -18.70
C ARG A 153 2.93 -13.79 -19.89
N CYS A 154 4.20 -14.17 -19.75
CA CYS A 154 4.91 -14.88 -20.81
C CYS A 154 4.63 -16.39 -20.70
N GLU A 155 3.77 -16.90 -21.57
CA GLU A 155 3.20 -18.25 -21.48
C GLU A 155 3.55 -19.09 -22.72
N ILE A 156 3.29 -20.40 -22.63
CA ILE A 156 3.42 -21.29 -23.79
C ILE A 156 2.22 -21.05 -24.69
N SER A 157 2.47 -20.70 -25.95
CA SER A 157 1.43 -20.48 -26.95
C SER A 157 1.16 -21.77 -27.73
N SER A 158 1.92 -21.99 -28.82
CA SER A 158 1.77 -23.16 -29.69
C SER A 158 3.07 -23.97 -29.76
N GLY A 159 2.94 -25.29 -29.57
CA GLY A 159 4.08 -26.20 -29.52
C GLY A 159 5.04 -25.86 -28.37
N ASN A 160 6.29 -25.53 -28.70
CA ASN A 160 7.32 -25.14 -27.74
C ASN A 160 7.69 -23.64 -27.89
N THR A 161 6.81 -22.80 -28.44
CA THR A 161 7.02 -21.35 -28.52
C THR A 161 6.42 -20.63 -27.31
N VAL A 162 6.98 -19.46 -26.98
CA VAL A 162 6.48 -18.62 -25.88
C VAL A 162 5.99 -17.29 -26.43
N ALA A 163 4.86 -16.82 -25.92
CA ALA A 163 4.24 -15.56 -26.31
C ALA A 163 3.52 -14.92 -25.12
N TRP A 164 3.22 -13.63 -25.22
CA TRP A 164 2.38 -12.95 -24.26
C TRP A 164 0.95 -13.48 -24.33
N ASN A 165 0.30 -13.56 -23.17
CA ASN A 165 -1.09 -14.00 -23.06
C ASN A 165 -2.11 -13.00 -23.63
N ASP A 166 -1.71 -11.75 -23.85
CA ASP A 166 -2.56 -10.68 -24.37
C ASP A 166 -1.71 -9.63 -25.12
N GLU A 167 -2.36 -8.68 -25.78
CA GLU A 167 -1.73 -7.55 -26.45
C GLU A 167 -1.28 -6.46 -25.46
N PRO A 168 -0.18 -5.73 -25.75
CA PRO A 168 0.26 -4.61 -24.93
C PRO A 168 -0.81 -3.51 -24.80
N PRO A 169 -1.04 -2.99 -23.58
CA PRO A 169 -2.03 -1.93 -23.37
C PRO A 169 -1.57 -0.60 -23.97
N ARG A 170 -2.52 0.32 -24.14
CA ARG A 170 -2.26 1.70 -24.59
C ARG A 170 -2.58 2.71 -23.49
N CYS A 171 -1.82 3.80 -23.47
CA CYS A 171 -2.07 4.94 -22.60
C CYS A 171 -2.77 6.04 -23.38
N GLU A 172 -3.99 6.39 -22.97
CA GLU A 172 -4.77 7.46 -23.58
C GLU A 172 -4.88 8.66 -22.66
N LYS A 173 -5.01 9.86 -23.24
CA LYS A 173 -5.12 11.10 -22.48
C LYS A 173 -6.38 11.08 -21.63
N ILE A 174 -6.25 11.50 -20.38
CA ILE A 174 -7.39 11.79 -19.52
C ILE A 174 -8.02 13.11 -19.99
N LEU A 175 -9.30 13.03 -20.33
CA LEU A 175 -10.13 14.18 -20.68
C LEU A 175 -11.40 14.16 -19.82
N CYS A 176 -11.82 15.34 -19.39
CA CYS A 176 -13.11 15.56 -18.76
C CYS A 176 -14.08 16.23 -19.72
N GLN A 177 -15.31 15.72 -19.73
CA GLN A 177 -16.43 16.46 -20.30
C GLN A 177 -16.72 17.75 -19.51
N PRO A 178 -17.39 18.72 -20.15
CA PRO A 178 -17.73 19.98 -19.51
C PRO A 178 -18.56 19.73 -18.25
N PRO A 179 -18.19 20.36 -17.12
CA PRO A 179 -18.92 20.16 -15.88
C PRO A 179 -20.32 20.77 -15.99
N LYS A 180 -21.24 20.27 -15.16
CA LYS A 180 -22.65 20.65 -15.22
C LYS A 180 -22.82 22.17 -15.03
N GLN A 181 -23.66 22.78 -15.87
CA GLN A 181 -24.06 24.16 -15.68
C GLN A 181 -24.97 24.30 -14.46
N ILE A 182 -24.84 25.41 -13.74
CA ILE A 182 -25.58 25.67 -12.50
C ILE A 182 -26.53 26.85 -12.72
N ALA A 183 -27.67 26.84 -12.05
CA ALA A 183 -28.59 27.97 -12.08
C ALA A 183 -27.94 29.20 -11.44
N ASN A 184 -28.18 30.38 -12.01
CA ASN A 184 -27.66 31.67 -11.51
C ASN A 184 -26.13 31.74 -11.37
N GLY A 185 -25.39 30.92 -12.12
CA GLY A 185 -23.94 30.94 -12.13
C GLY A 185 -23.36 30.55 -13.48
N THR A 186 -22.06 30.69 -13.58
CA THR A 186 -21.25 30.32 -14.74
C THR A 186 -19.89 29.80 -14.26
N TYR A 187 -19.06 29.31 -15.18
CA TYR A 187 -17.69 28.90 -14.87
C TYR A 187 -16.72 29.31 -15.99
N SER A 188 -15.44 29.42 -15.64
CA SER A 188 -14.37 29.76 -16.59
C SER A 188 -14.25 28.74 -17.72
N ASN A 189 -14.03 29.20 -18.96
CA ASN A 189 -13.89 28.34 -20.14
C ASN A 189 -15.11 27.47 -20.45
N SER A 190 -16.32 27.90 -20.08
CA SER A 190 -17.58 27.18 -20.36
C SER A 190 -17.93 26.96 -21.83
N HIS A 191 -17.14 27.52 -22.75
CA HIS A 191 -17.24 27.31 -24.19
C HIS A 191 -16.45 26.09 -24.68
N LYS A 192 -15.57 25.50 -23.86
CA LYS A 192 -14.80 24.32 -24.22
C LYS A 192 -15.67 23.06 -24.11
N ASP A 193 -15.51 22.17 -25.09
CA ASP A 193 -16.18 20.87 -25.11
C ASP A 193 -15.39 19.76 -24.39
N THR A 194 -14.11 20.00 -24.09
CA THR A 194 -13.24 19.05 -23.37
C THR A 194 -12.22 19.80 -22.52
N PHE A 195 -11.85 19.19 -21.39
CA PHE A 195 -10.88 19.71 -20.44
C PHE A 195 -9.79 18.69 -20.21
N GLU A 196 -8.53 19.13 -20.19
CA GLU A 196 -7.38 18.23 -19.98
C GLU A 196 -7.21 17.91 -18.49
N TYR A 197 -6.49 16.82 -18.19
CA TYR A 197 -6.13 16.47 -16.82
C TYR A 197 -5.45 17.66 -16.11
N SER A 198 -5.78 17.85 -14.84
CA SER A 198 -5.37 18.97 -13.98
C SER A 198 -5.87 20.36 -14.41
N GLU A 199 -6.66 20.47 -15.47
CA GLU A 199 -7.31 21.74 -15.82
C GLU A 199 -8.34 22.11 -14.75
N VAL A 200 -8.37 23.39 -14.40
CA VAL A 200 -9.22 23.94 -13.34
C VAL A 200 -10.30 24.81 -13.94
N VAL A 201 -11.55 24.52 -13.61
CA VAL A 201 -12.66 25.45 -13.83
C VAL A 201 -13.01 26.16 -12.53
N THR A 202 -13.28 27.45 -12.61
CA THR A 202 -13.71 28.25 -11.46
C THR A 202 -15.14 28.73 -11.69
N TYR A 203 -16.04 28.37 -10.78
CA TYR A 203 -17.43 28.80 -10.77
C TYR A 203 -17.58 30.19 -10.15
N SER A 204 -18.56 30.93 -10.65
CA SER A 204 -18.98 32.23 -10.13
C SER A 204 -20.49 32.38 -10.24
N CYS A 205 -21.09 33.13 -9.32
CA CYS A 205 -22.51 33.45 -9.42
C CYS A 205 -22.72 34.67 -10.30
N ASN A 206 -23.78 34.63 -11.11
CA ASN A 206 -24.21 35.75 -11.93
C ASN A 206 -24.74 36.87 -11.02
N PRO A 207 -24.80 38.12 -11.51
CA PRO A 207 -25.49 39.20 -10.81
C PRO A 207 -26.96 38.83 -10.55
N SER A 208 -27.46 39.15 -9.35
CA SER A 208 -28.87 38.96 -9.00
C SER A 208 -29.70 40.13 -9.50
N SER A 209 -30.90 39.84 -10.03
CA SER A 209 -31.92 40.84 -10.37
C SER A 209 -32.74 41.29 -9.16
N GLY A 210 -32.66 40.56 -8.04
CA GLY A 210 -33.38 40.86 -6.80
C GLY A 210 -32.59 41.76 -5.84
N PRO A 211 -33.18 42.09 -4.67
CA PRO A 211 -32.54 42.94 -3.66
C PRO A 211 -31.36 42.26 -2.95
N ASP A 212 -31.23 40.94 -3.08
CA ASP A 212 -30.22 40.12 -2.43
C ASP A 212 -29.30 39.48 -3.46
N LYS A 213 -28.00 39.41 -3.15
CA LYS A 213 -27.00 38.77 -4.01
C LYS A 213 -27.03 37.25 -3.88
N TYR A 214 -26.67 36.55 -4.96
CA TYR A 214 -26.39 35.12 -4.91
C TYR A 214 -25.09 34.86 -4.15
N SER A 215 -25.07 33.78 -3.39
CA SER A 215 -23.91 33.24 -2.69
C SER A 215 -23.56 31.88 -3.29
N LEU A 216 -22.26 31.64 -3.51
CA LEU A 216 -21.74 30.36 -4.00
C LEU A 216 -21.56 29.42 -2.82
N ILE A 217 -22.32 28.33 -2.81
CA ILE A 217 -22.32 27.31 -1.76
C ILE A 217 -21.66 26.04 -2.30
N GLY A 218 -20.53 25.65 -1.70
CA GLY A 218 -19.71 24.52 -2.14
C GLY A 218 -18.32 24.94 -2.61
N GLU A 219 -17.60 24.02 -3.27
CA GLU A 219 -16.28 24.27 -3.83
C GLU A 219 -16.37 25.11 -5.11
N SER A 220 -15.66 26.23 -5.14
CA SER A 220 -15.68 27.13 -6.31
C SER A 220 -14.76 26.65 -7.43
N LYS A 221 -13.85 25.71 -7.17
CA LYS A 221 -12.87 25.22 -8.13
C LYS A 221 -13.02 23.72 -8.31
N LEU A 222 -13.22 23.30 -9.56
CA LEU A 222 -13.24 21.89 -9.95
C LEU A 222 -12.01 21.60 -10.80
N ILE A 223 -11.35 20.48 -10.51
CA ILE A 223 -10.12 20.03 -11.20
C ILE A 223 -10.44 18.73 -11.94
N CYS A 224 -10.03 18.62 -13.20
CA CYS A 224 -10.15 17.36 -13.95
C CYS A 224 -9.14 16.34 -13.42
N ILE A 225 -9.61 15.31 -12.73
CA ILE A 225 -8.74 14.34 -12.02
C ILE A 225 -8.74 12.95 -12.65
N GLY A 226 -9.63 12.69 -13.61
CA GLY A 226 -9.80 11.39 -14.22
C GLY A 226 -10.75 11.46 -15.40
N GLN A 227 -10.86 10.35 -16.14
CA GLN A 227 -11.71 10.30 -17.32
C GLN A 227 -13.16 10.64 -16.94
N ASN A 228 -13.67 11.77 -17.47
CA ASN A 228 -14.98 12.34 -17.15
C ASN A 228 -15.23 12.52 -15.64
N LYS A 229 -14.17 12.80 -14.87
CA LYS A 229 -14.24 12.90 -13.40
C LYS A 229 -13.62 14.21 -12.91
N TRP A 230 -14.44 15.00 -12.24
CA TRP A 230 -14.05 16.23 -11.56
C TRP A 230 -13.74 15.97 -10.08
N SER A 231 -12.95 16.85 -9.47
CA SER A 231 -12.52 16.74 -8.07
C SER A 231 -13.64 16.85 -7.03
N SER A 232 -14.74 17.50 -7.39
CA SER A 232 -15.92 17.69 -6.52
C SER A 232 -17.15 17.92 -7.38
N ASP A 233 -18.33 17.87 -6.76
CA ASP A 233 -19.59 18.23 -7.42
C ASP A 233 -19.68 19.75 -7.63
N PRO A 234 -20.38 20.22 -8.68
CA PRO A 234 -20.57 21.65 -8.93
C PRO A 234 -21.28 22.36 -7.77
N PRO A 235 -20.88 23.61 -7.45
CA PRO A 235 -21.50 24.38 -6.37
C PRO A 235 -22.88 24.90 -6.73
N GLU A 236 -23.60 25.43 -5.74
CA GLU A 236 -24.90 26.08 -5.95
C GLU A 236 -24.80 27.60 -5.82
N CYS A 237 -25.47 28.34 -6.70
CA CYS A 237 -25.66 29.77 -6.59
C CYS A 237 -27.08 30.09 -6.14
N LYS A 238 -27.23 30.41 -4.85
CA LYS A 238 -28.53 30.75 -4.24
C LYS A 238 -28.43 31.91 -3.27
N VAL A 239 -29.55 32.56 -2.99
CA VAL A 239 -29.58 33.62 -1.99
C VAL A 239 -29.48 32.99 -0.61
N VAL A 240 -28.39 33.29 0.10
CA VAL A 240 -28.19 32.90 1.50
C VAL A 240 -28.01 34.17 2.29
N ARG A 241 -28.98 34.46 3.17
CA ARG A 241 -29.00 35.66 3.99
C ARG A 241 -29.31 35.28 5.42
N CYS A 242 -28.42 35.63 6.34
CA CYS A 242 -28.64 35.43 7.76
C CYS A 242 -29.50 36.56 8.36
N PRO A 243 -30.26 36.27 9.43
CA PRO A 243 -31.03 37.28 10.12
C PRO A 243 -30.11 38.37 10.69
N TYR A 244 -30.63 39.58 10.80
CA TYR A 244 -29.90 40.66 11.45
C TYR A 244 -29.67 40.31 12.93
N LEU A 245 -28.49 40.66 13.45
CA LEU A 245 -28.10 40.30 14.80
C LEU A 245 -28.74 41.23 15.83
N THR A 246 -29.41 40.62 16.81
CA THR A 246 -29.91 41.31 18.00
C THR A 246 -29.31 40.65 19.24
N LEU A 247 -28.34 41.32 19.87
CA LEU A 247 -27.69 40.83 21.09
C LEU A 247 -28.05 41.74 22.25
N THR A 248 -28.95 41.27 23.12
CA THR A 248 -29.33 42.00 24.34
C THR A 248 -28.16 42.03 25.31
N ASN A 249 -27.87 43.20 25.91
CA ASN A 249 -26.73 43.42 26.80
C ASN A 249 -25.36 43.10 26.17
N GLY A 250 -25.27 43.21 24.85
CA GLY A 250 -24.01 43.09 24.13
C GLY A 250 -23.95 44.02 22.93
N VAL A 251 -22.81 43.95 22.25
CA VAL A 251 -22.45 44.78 21.11
C VAL A 251 -21.80 43.92 20.03
N LEU A 252 -21.97 44.34 18.78
CA LEU A 252 -21.15 43.89 17.68
C LEU A 252 -19.80 44.60 17.78
N VAL A 253 -18.71 43.86 17.76
CA VAL A 253 -17.34 44.37 17.83
C VAL A 253 -16.79 44.62 16.43
N SER A 254 -17.05 43.69 15.51
CA SER A 254 -16.56 43.76 14.12
C SER A 254 -17.53 43.06 13.15
N GLY A 255 -17.34 43.32 11.86
CA GLY A 255 -18.16 42.71 10.80
C GLY A 255 -19.47 43.43 10.49
N PHE A 256 -19.66 44.69 10.92
CA PHE A 256 -20.88 45.47 10.68
C PHE A 256 -21.30 45.50 9.20
N ALA A 257 -22.53 45.08 8.93
CA ALA A 257 -23.11 45.14 7.59
C ALA A 257 -24.63 45.38 7.64
N ASN A 258 -25.16 45.99 6.58
CA ASN A 258 -26.62 46.13 6.39
C ASN A 258 -27.30 44.78 6.10
N LYS A 259 -26.56 43.84 5.51
CA LYS A 259 -27.02 42.49 5.18
C LYS A 259 -25.87 41.50 5.35
N TYR A 260 -26.15 40.38 6.01
CA TYR A 260 -25.20 39.29 6.24
C TYR A 260 -25.49 38.15 5.26
N TYR A 261 -24.51 37.84 4.42
CA TYR A 261 -24.59 36.76 3.43
C TYR A 261 -23.68 35.61 3.83
N TYR A 262 -23.72 34.50 3.09
CA TYR A 262 -22.86 33.33 3.34
C TYR A 262 -21.40 33.70 3.59
N LYS A 263 -20.80 33.06 4.61
CA LYS A 263 -19.44 33.31 5.12
C LYS A 263 -19.19 34.72 5.68
N ALA A 264 -20.22 35.54 5.85
CA ALA A 264 -20.07 36.76 6.64
C ALA A 264 -19.77 36.38 8.09
N GLU A 265 -18.70 36.95 8.62
CA GLU A 265 -18.23 36.70 9.98
C GLU A 265 -18.41 37.97 10.81
N VAL A 266 -18.85 37.77 12.04
CA VAL A 266 -19.02 38.84 13.01
C VAL A 266 -18.49 38.45 14.37
N GLU A 267 -18.06 39.46 15.11
CA GLU A 267 -17.54 39.30 16.47
C GLU A 267 -18.45 40.03 17.45
N LEU A 268 -18.74 39.40 18.59
CA LEU A 268 -19.72 39.84 19.57
C LEU A 268 -19.06 39.98 20.95
N ALA A 269 -19.48 40.97 21.72
CA ALA A 269 -19.06 41.14 23.11
C ALA A 269 -20.25 41.51 23.98
N CYS A 270 -20.18 41.19 25.27
CA CYS A 270 -21.16 41.65 26.23
C CYS A 270 -20.78 43.01 26.82
N ASN A 271 -21.78 43.79 27.17
CA ASN A 271 -21.62 45.02 27.92
C ASN A 271 -21.07 44.73 29.32
N GLN A 272 -20.53 45.76 29.97
CA GLN A 272 -20.00 45.64 31.33
C GLN A 272 -21.04 45.06 32.29
N GLY A 273 -20.63 44.11 33.13
CA GLY A 273 -21.51 43.41 34.07
C GLY A 273 -22.20 42.17 33.50
N PHE A 274 -21.99 41.84 32.22
CA PHE A 274 -22.49 40.63 31.58
C PHE A 274 -21.34 39.74 31.08
N SER A 275 -21.56 38.43 31.09
CA SER A 275 -20.65 37.42 30.56
C SER A 275 -21.26 36.76 29.32
N LEU A 276 -20.43 36.46 28.33
CA LEU A 276 -20.84 35.87 27.06
C LEU A 276 -20.97 34.35 27.22
N GLU A 277 -22.17 33.82 26.98
CA GLU A 277 -22.46 32.39 26.92
C GLU A 277 -22.61 31.97 25.44
N GLY A 278 -21.60 31.29 24.92
CA GLY A 278 -21.51 30.86 23.53
C GLY A 278 -20.22 31.34 22.86
N SER A 279 -20.20 31.34 21.52
CA SER A 279 -19.03 31.79 20.77
C SER A 279 -18.99 33.31 20.64
N ARG A 280 -17.79 33.86 20.79
CA ARG A 280 -17.49 35.28 20.51
C ARG A 280 -17.60 35.60 19.02
N THR A 281 -17.35 34.61 18.17
CA THR A 281 -17.35 34.76 16.71
C THR A 281 -18.37 33.81 16.09
N ILE A 282 -19.21 34.33 15.19
CA ILE A 282 -20.21 33.55 14.47
C ILE A 282 -20.14 33.85 12.98
N VAL A 283 -20.43 32.85 12.16
CA VAL A 283 -20.36 32.92 10.69
C VAL A 283 -21.73 32.60 10.10
N CYS A 284 -22.11 33.29 9.04
CA CYS A 284 -23.35 32.98 8.32
C CYS A 284 -23.17 31.68 7.51
N GLY A 285 -23.83 30.62 7.97
CA GLY A 285 -23.77 29.28 7.39
C GLY A 285 -24.50 29.16 6.05
N ALA A 286 -24.33 28.02 5.38
CA ALA A 286 -24.88 27.75 4.06
C ALA A 286 -26.42 27.73 4.02
N ASN A 287 -27.05 27.50 5.18
CA ASN A 287 -28.50 27.43 5.35
C ASN A 287 -29.14 28.78 5.71
N GLY A 288 -28.36 29.88 5.75
CA GLY A 288 -28.84 31.19 6.15
C GLY A 288 -29.05 31.33 7.66
N THR A 289 -28.38 30.49 8.44
CA THR A 289 -28.38 30.50 9.90
C THR A 289 -26.99 30.82 10.42
N TRP A 290 -26.91 31.50 11.57
CA TRP A 290 -25.63 31.77 12.23
C TRP A 290 -25.06 30.50 12.85
N GLU A 291 -23.78 30.27 12.58
CA GLU A 291 -23.03 29.09 13.01
C GLU A 291 -21.71 29.51 13.67
N PRO A 292 -21.50 29.19 14.96
CA PRO A 292 -22.50 28.65 15.90
C PRO A 292 -23.65 29.66 16.15
N ALA A 293 -24.70 29.20 16.84
CA ALA A 293 -25.86 30.04 17.14
C ALA A 293 -25.47 31.31 17.91
N ILE A 294 -26.28 32.37 17.75
CA ILE A 294 -26.04 33.67 18.38
C ILE A 294 -25.90 33.48 19.91
N PRO A 295 -24.80 33.96 20.53
CA PRO A 295 -24.55 33.82 21.96
C PRO A 295 -25.51 34.66 22.80
N LYS A 296 -25.54 34.40 24.11
CA LYS A 296 -26.34 35.17 25.08
C LYS A 296 -25.43 35.92 26.04
N CYS A 297 -25.83 37.12 26.44
CA CYS A 297 -25.17 37.85 27.52
C CYS A 297 -25.96 37.64 28.81
N VAL A 298 -25.39 36.88 29.73
CA VAL A 298 -25.96 36.62 31.05
C VAL A 298 -25.31 37.55 32.07
N PRO A 299 -26.01 37.99 33.13
CA PRO A 299 -25.38 38.75 34.21
C PRO A 299 -24.14 38.01 34.71
N GLY A 300 -23.01 38.70 34.79
CA GLY A 300 -21.79 38.11 35.28
C GLY A 300 -22.01 37.57 36.69
N HIS A 301 -21.50 36.37 36.98
CA HIS A 301 -21.34 35.98 38.38
C HIS A 301 -20.52 37.07 39.06
N PRO A 302 -20.90 37.52 40.29
CA PRO A 302 -19.97 38.28 41.09
C PRO A 302 -18.73 37.40 41.22
N THR A 303 -17.63 37.80 40.58
CA THR A 303 -16.32 37.30 40.96
C THR A 303 -16.25 37.52 42.46
N PRO A 304 -16.06 36.47 43.28
CA PRO A 304 -15.66 36.70 44.65
C PRO A 304 -14.41 37.55 44.52
N THR A 305 -14.51 38.78 45.04
CA THR A 305 -13.40 39.71 45.21
C THR A 305 -12.18 38.89 45.57
N GLY A 306 -11.26 38.77 44.61
CA GLY A 306 -9.97 38.17 44.84
C GLY A 306 -9.39 38.89 46.04
N GLU A 307 -9.17 38.10 47.08
CA GLU A 307 -8.35 38.42 48.23
C GLU A 307 -7.12 39.22 47.74
N PRO A 308 -6.75 40.33 48.42
CA PRO A 308 -5.56 41.08 48.03
C PRO A 308 -4.37 40.11 47.99
N PRO A 309 -3.41 40.29 47.06
CA PRO A 309 -2.24 39.42 46.99
C PRO A 309 -1.55 39.45 48.35
N SER A 310 -1.66 38.35 49.10
CA SER A 310 -0.85 38.15 50.29
C SER A 310 0.60 38.10 49.80
N THR A 311 1.35 39.09 50.22
CA THR A 311 2.79 39.21 50.00
C THR A 311 3.51 38.13 50.81
N ALA A 312 3.49 36.90 50.31
CA ALA A 312 4.40 35.85 50.74
C ALA A 312 5.70 35.95 49.93
N LEU A 313 6.48 37.00 50.21
CA LEU A 313 7.92 36.95 49.96
C LEU A 313 8.54 36.05 51.05
N GLY A 314 9.20 34.96 50.66
CA GLY A 314 10.20 34.36 51.52
C GLY A 314 10.39 32.85 51.36
N ALA A 315 11.65 32.49 51.09
CA ALA A 315 12.24 31.19 51.37
C ALA A 315 11.91 30.02 50.43
N GLY A 316 12.15 30.19 49.13
CA GLY A 316 12.28 29.06 48.18
C GLY A 316 13.43 29.16 47.17
N MET A 317 13.99 30.35 46.96
CA MET A 317 14.91 30.64 45.84
C MET A 317 16.36 30.92 46.24
N ILE A 318 16.74 30.71 47.50
CA ILE A 318 18.12 30.97 47.99
C ILE A 318 18.93 29.67 48.18
N ILE A 319 18.30 28.48 48.13
CA ILE A 319 18.97 27.18 48.33
C ILE A 319 19.32 26.48 46.98
N LEU A 320 19.40 27.23 45.88
CA LEU A 320 19.87 26.68 44.59
C LEU A 320 21.09 27.40 44.00
N ILE A 321 21.58 28.47 44.65
CA ILE A 321 22.72 29.27 44.15
C ILE A 321 24.07 28.82 44.74
N VAL A 322 24.09 27.88 45.70
CA VAL A 322 25.34 27.43 46.36
C VAL A 322 25.97 26.17 45.70
N ILE A 323 25.34 25.53 44.72
CA ILE A 323 25.89 24.35 44.01
C ILE A 323 26.41 24.70 42.61
N CYS A 324 26.87 25.94 42.39
CA CYS A 324 27.47 26.35 41.11
C CYS A 324 28.98 26.64 41.17
N VAL A 325 29.67 26.36 42.29
CA VAL A 325 31.10 26.68 42.42
C VAL A 325 32.04 25.50 42.10
N LEU A 326 31.58 24.25 42.04
CA LEU A 326 32.48 23.12 41.74
C LEU A 326 31.83 22.06 40.84
N GLY A 327 31.82 22.32 39.53
CA GLY A 327 31.68 21.26 38.52
C GLY A 327 30.62 21.48 37.44
N GLY A 328 31.04 22.02 36.28
CA GLY A 328 30.47 21.66 34.97
C GLY A 328 29.21 22.40 34.50
N CYS A 329 29.34 23.67 34.09
CA CYS A 329 28.27 24.49 33.49
C CYS A 329 27.80 24.09 32.07
N SER A 330 28.19 22.93 31.53
CA SER A 330 27.89 22.60 30.12
C SER A 330 26.55 21.86 29.90
N LEU A 331 25.94 21.25 30.92
CA LEU A 331 24.70 20.46 30.75
C LEU A 331 23.41 21.26 31.05
N VAL A 332 23.45 22.23 31.95
CA VAL A 332 22.25 23.00 32.37
C VAL A 332 21.78 23.96 31.27
N ILE A 333 22.72 24.54 30.52
CA ILE A 333 22.41 25.41 29.37
C ILE A 333 21.72 24.59 28.26
N PHE A 334 22.07 23.32 28.10
CA PHE A 334 21.46 22.44 27.08
C PHE A 334 20.00 22.10 27.43
N ILE A 335 19.69 21.85 28.70
CA ILE A 335 18.32 21.57 29.15
C ILE A 335 17.44 22.82 29.03
N ILE A 336 17.95 24.00 29.37
CA ILE A 336 17.22 25.28 29.18
C ILE A 336 16.95 25.54 27.69
N PHE A 337 17.91 25.29 26.80
CA PHE A 337 17.69 25.41 25.36
C PHE A 337 16.67 24.41 24.81
N VAL A 338 16.65 23.17 25.31
CA VAL A 338 15.66 22.15 24.93
C VAL A 338 14.25 22.53 25.41
N PHE A 339 14.10 23.05 26.64
CA PHE A 339 12.81 23.52 27.16
C PHE A 339 12.29 24.77 26.43
N LEU A 340 13.16 25.72 26.09
CA LEU A 340 12.76 26.91 25.29
C LEU A 340 12.37 26.54 23.85
N LYS A 341 13.02 25.56 23.22
CA LYS A 341 12.61 25.04 21.90
C LYS A 341 11.27 24.30 21.97
N LYS A 342 10.99 23.55 23.04
CA LYS A 342 9.70 22.85 23.22
C LYS A 342 8.55 23.82 23.45
N LYS A 343 8.77 24.93 24.18
CA LYS A 343 7.75 25.96 24.41
C LYS A 343 7.41 26.77 23.14
N LYS A 344 8.37 26.91 22.19
CA LYS A 344 8.12 27.61 20.91
C LYS A 344 7.37 26.75 19.87
N LYS A 345 7.36 25.42 20.01
CA LYS A 345 6.59 24.50 19.15
C LYS A 345 5.15 24.23 19.62
N GLY A 346 4.81 24.54 20.87
CA GLY A 346 3.44 24.44 21.40
C GLY A 346 2.59 25.71 21.23
N LEU A 347 3.06 26.71 20.47
CA LEU A 347 2.37 27.99 20.27
C LEU A 347 2.07 28.27 18.78
N GLN A 348 2.08 27.24 17.93
CA GLN A 348 1.63 27.31 16.53
C GLN A 348 0.63 26.20 16.14
N GLU A 349 0.05 25.50 17.11
CA GLU A 349 -1.17 24.71 16.91
C GLU A 349 -2.16 25.11 18.02
N ASN A 350 -2.90 26.17 17.73
CA ASN A 350 -4.30 26.39 18.08
C ASN A 350 -4.79 27.65 17.36
#